data_AF-A0A496N533-F1
#
_entry.id   AF-A0A496N533-F1
#
_cell.length_a   1.000
_cell.length_b   1.000
_cell.length_c   1.000
_cell.angle_alpha   90.00
_cell.angle_beta   90.00
_cell.angle_gamma   90.00
#
_symmetry.space_group_name_H-M   'P 1'
#
loop_
_entity.id
_entity.type
_entity.pdbx_description
1 polymer ?
#
loop_
_entity_poly.entity_id
_entity_poly.type
_entity_poly.pdbx_seq_one_letter_code
_entity_poly.pdbx_strand_id
1 'polypeptide(L)'
;MATALQTLTDKLAKRFEIADGSDLMTTLKNTAFKGTVNDSQMTALLIVANQYGLNPWTKEIYAFPDKSNGIVPIVGVDGWARILNENPQFDGIEFDLDDEKCTCRIYRKDRSKPISVTEYMSECYRDMGPWKTHPKRMLRHKAMIQCARLAFGFTGIYDQDEAD
;
A
#
# COMPACT_ATOMS: atom_id res chain seq x y z
N MET A 1 31.73 -4.29 -7.00
CA MET A 1 30.42 -4.96 -7.02
C MET A 1 29.38 -3.92 -6.63
N ALA A 2 28.32 -3.73 -7.42
CA ALA A 2 27.21 -2.85 -7.03
C ALA A 2 26.48 -3.48 -5.83
N THR A 3 26.07 -2.67 -4.86
CA THR A 3 25.28 -3.16 -3.72
C THR A 3 23.85 -3.49 -4.18
N ALA A 4 23.12 -4.31 -3.41
CA ALA A 4 21.70 -4.59 -3.68
C ALA A 4 20.87 -3.30 -3.73
N LEU A 5 21.20 -2.33 -2.88
CA LEU A 5 20.60 -0.99 -2.88
C LEU A 5 20.84 -0.28 -4.22
N GLN A 6 22.08 -0.26 -4.70
CA GLN A 6 22.42 0.40 -5.97
C GLN A 6 21.65 -0.24 -7.13
N THR A 7 21.59 -1.56 -7.20
CA THR A 7 20.85 -2.28 -8.26
C THR A 7 19.34 -1.99 -8.24
N LEU A 8 18.71 -1.95 -7.06
CA LEU A 8 17.28 -1.64 -6.93
C LEU A 8 16.96 -0.18 -7.24
N THR A 9 17.86 0.72 -6.83
CA THR A 9 17.77 2.15 -7.14
C THR A 9 17.86 2.36 -8.65
N ASP A 10 18.82 1.72 -9.32
CA ASP A 10 19.00 1.84 -10.78
C ASP A 10 17.81 1.28 -11.55
N LYS A 11 17.22 0.16 -11.10
CA LYS A 11 16.00 -0.39 -11.70
C LYS A 11 14.83 0.58 -11.56
N LEU A 12 14.69 1.19 -10.39
CA LEU A 12 13.62 2.15 -10.12
C LEU A 12 13.83 3.44 -10.93
N ALA A 13 15.06 3.97 -10.94
CA ALA A 13 15.46 5.13 -11.73
C ALA A 13 15.20 4.90 -13.23
N LYS A 14 15.57 3.72 -13.77
CA LYS A 14 15.27 3.35 -15.16
C LYS A 14 13.78 3.24 -15.44
N ARG A 15 13.00 2.66 -14.51
CA ARG A 15 11.53 2.57 -14.65
C ARG A 15 10.88 3.95 -14.72
N PHE A 16 11.47 4.96 -14.07
CA PHE A 16 10.93 6.31 -14.00
C PHE A 16 11.72 7.34 -14.84
N GLU A 17 12.63 6.89 -15.70
CA GLU A 17 13.47 7.74 -16.56
C GLU A 17 14.25 8.84 -15.81
N ILE A 18 14.62 8.58 -14.54
CA ILE A 18 15.33 9.56 -13.72
C ILE A 18 16.83 9.42 -13.97
N ALA A 19 17.47 10.48 -14.45
CA ALA A 19 18.92 10.51 -14.66
C ALA A 19 19.66 10.39 -13.31
N ASP A 20 20.74 9.61 -13.30
CA ASP A 20 21.58 9.36 -12.12
C ASP A 20 22.05 10.68 -11.50
N GLY A 21 21.43 11.05 -10.39
CA GLY A 21 21.77 12.23 -9.60
C GLY A 21 22.15 11.79 -8.20
N SER A 22 23.23 12.34 -7.68
CA SER A 22 23.74 12.10 -6.32
C SER A 22 22.73 12.39 -5.20
N ASP A 23 21.59 13.00 -5.52
CA ASP A 23 20.53 13.41 -4.59
C ASP A 23 19.20 12.67 -4.76
N LEU A 24 19.13 11.72 -5.70
CA LEU A 24 17.92 10.91 -5.94
C LEU A 24 17.53 10.11 -4.69
N MET A 25 18.53 9.49 -4.06
CA MET A 25 18.36 8.69 -2.86
C MET A 25 17.88 9.55 -1.68
N THR A 26 18.45 10.75 -1.51
CA THR A 26 18.03 11.71 -0.48
C THR A 26 16.57 12.12 -0.68
N THR A 27 16.21 12.47 -1.91
CA THR A 27 14.85 12.91 -2.26
C THR A 27 13.85 11.77 -2.05
N LEU A 28 14.21 10.55 -2.42
CA LEU A 28 13.36 9.38 -2.24
C LEU A 28 13.18 9.03 -0.77
N LYS A 29 14.24 9.07 0.04
CA LYS A 29 14.15 8.90 1.50
C LYS A 29 13.21 9.93 2.12
N ASN A 30 13.35 11.20 1.74
CA ASN A 30 12.48 12.28 2.22
C ASN A 30 11.01 12.15 1.75
N THR A 31 10.78 11.50 0.61
CA THR A 31 9.44 11.32 0.04
C THR A 31 8.72 10.11 0.67
N ALA A 32 9.45 9.01 0.85
CA ALA A 32 8.88 7.70 1.19
C ALA A 32 9.00 7.32 2.67
N PHE A 33 9.62 8.15 3.50
CA PHE A 33 9.72 7.93 4.94
C PHE A 33 9.39 9.20 5.74
N LYS A 34 8.90 9.02 6.97
CA LYS A 34 8.88 10.09 7.98
C LYS A 34 10.04 9.87 8.95
N GLY A 35 11.04 10.76 8.90
CA GLY A 35 12.21 10.74 9.80
C GLY A 35 13.50 10.23 9.15
N THR A 36 14.56 10.12 9.95
CA THR A 36 15.87 9.67 9.49
C THR A 36 15.86 8.17 9.23
N VAL A 37 16.29 7.74 8.04
CA VAL A 37 16.32 6.33 7.65
C VAL A 37 17.67 5.91 7.11
N ASN A 38 18.06 4.68 7.45
CA ASN A 38 19.30 4.09 6.97
C ASN A 38 19.13 3.41 5.60
N ASP A 39 20.26 3.06 4.99
CA ASP A 39 20.30 2.45 3.66
C ASP A 39 19.63 1.06 3.62
N SER A 40 19.68 0.30 4.71
CA SER A 40 19.01 -1.01 4.80
C SER A 40 17.49 -0.90 4.82
N GLN A 41 16.93 0.08 5.54
CA GLN A 41 15.49 0.36 5.57
C GLN A 41 15.00 0.82 4.20
N MET A 42 15.77 1.69 3.55
CA MET A 42 15.49 2.13 2.18
C MET A 42 15.50 0.95 1.20
N THR A 43 16.50 0.07 1.31
CA THR A 43 16.58 -1.16 0.50
C THR A 43 15.36 -2.05 0.73
N ALA A 44 14.95 -2.25 1.99
CA ALA A 44 13.78 -3.05 2.34
C ALA A 44 12.50 -2.49 1.70
N LEU A 45 12.30 -1.17 1.72
CA LEU A 45 11.14 -0.55 1.08
C LEU A 45 11.15 -0.77 -0.44
N LEU A 46 12.30 -0.63 -1.09
CA LEU A 46 12.43 -0.85 -2.53
C LEU A 46 12.15 -2.31 -2.92
N ILE A 47 12.52 -3.27 -2.07
CA ILE A 47 12.19 -4.69 -2.29
C ILE A 47 10.68 -4.88 -2.30
N VAL A 48 9.97 -4.35 -1.29
CA VAL A 48 8.50 -4.46 -1.20
C VAL A 48 7.81 -3.71 -2.34
N ALA A 49 8.27 -2.51 -2.65
CA ALA A 49 7.76 -1.71 -3.76
C ALA A 49 7.90 -2.47 -5.09
N ASN A 50 9.06 -3.05 -5.35
CA ASN A 50 9.29 -3.84 -6.57
C ASN A 50 8.46 -5.13 -6.61
N GLN A 51 8.29 -5.83 -5.47
CA GLN A 51 7.46 -7.04 -5.39
C GLN A 51 6.00 -6.77 -5.78
N TYR A 52 5.44 -5.64 -5.36
CA TYR A 52 4.06 -5.27 -5.64
C TYR A 52 3.91 -4.29 -6.82
N GLY A 53 5.01 -3.93 -7.49
CA GLY A 53 5.03 -2.98 -8.60
C GLY A 53 4.75 -1.51 -8.21
N LEU A 54 4.75 -1.18 -6.91
CA LEU A 54 4.31 0.12 -6.35
C LEU A 54 5.33 1.24 -6.57
N ASN A 55 4.82 2.46 -6.68
CA ASN A 55 5.62 3.65 -6.85
C ASN A 55 5.75 4.47 -5.55
N PRO A 56 6.94 4.54 -4.94
CA PRO A 56 7.15 5.35 -3.74
C PRO A 56 7.10 6.87 -3.99
N TRP A 57 7.32 7.33 -5.22
CA TRP A 57 7.28 8.76 -5.57
C TRP A 57 5.88 9.35 -5.52
N THR A 58 4.89 8.58 -5.95
CA THR A 58 3.47 8.96 -5.93
C THR A 58 2.80 8.61 -4.59
N LYS A 59 3.58 8.14 -3.60
CA LYS A 59 3.09 7.68 -2.29
C LYS A 59 2.09 6.53 -2.37
N GLU A 60 2.17 5.71 -3.42
CA GLU A 60 1.47 4.42 -3.44
C GLU A 60 2.00 3.50 -2.35
N ILE A 61 3.29 3.62 -2.02
CA ILE A 61 3.93 2.97 -0.89
C ILE A 61 4.90 3.93 -0.17
N TYR A 62 4.92 3.87 1.14
CA TYR A 62 5.90 4.52 2.02
C TYR A 62 6.14 3.61 3.22
N ALA A 63 7.01 4.00 4.15
CA ALA A 63 7.26 3.19 5.34
C ALA A 63 7.51 4.01 6.60
N PHE A 64 7.16 3.41 7.74
CA PHE A 64 7.62 3.86 9.04
C PHE A 64 8.83 3.00 9.47
N PRO A 65 9.93 3.62 9.93
CA PRO A 65 11.05 2.86 10.49
C PRO A 65 10.65 2.21 11.81
N ASP A 66 11.02 0.94 11.99
CA ASP A 66 10.83 0.25 13.28
C ASP A 66 12.03 0.45 14.22
N LYS A 67 11.91 0.00 15.47
CA LYS A 67 12.96 0.11 16.50
C LYS A 67 14.13 -0.88 16.33
N SER A 68 13.99 -1.86 15.44
CA SER A 68 14.92 -2.97 15.20
C SER A 68 15.55 -2.92 13.80
N ASN A 69 15.75 -1.72 13.24
CA ASN A 69 16.29 -1.50 11.88
C ASN A 69 15.48 -2.08 10.72
N GLY A 70 14.24 -2.51 10.95
CA GLY A 70 13.25 -2.87 9.94
C GLY A 70 12.33 -1.70 9.57
N ILE A 71 11.27 -2.03 8.83
CA ILE A 71 10.26 -1.08 8.35
C ILE A 71 8.86 -1.67 8.47
N VAL A 72 7.85 -0.81 8.61
CA VAL A 72 6.44 -1.14 8.40
C VAL A 72 5.99 -0.51 7.07
N PRO A 73 5.87 -1.29 5.98
CA PRO A 73 5.47 -0.77 4.67
C PRO A 73 3.99 -0.43 4.66
N ILE A 74 3.68 0.82 4.33
CA ILE A 74 2.32 1.36 4.22
C ILE A 74 1.98 1.55 2.76
N VAL A 75 0.84 1.00 2.35
CA VAL A 75 0.30 1.15 1.00
C VAL A 75 -0.92 2.06 1.06
N GLY A 76 -0.89 3.14 0.29
CA GLY A 76 -2.00 4.07 0.15
C GLY A 76 -3.17 3.44 -0.61
N VAL A 77 -4.35 4.06 -0.54
CA VAL A 77 -5.56 3.58 -1.24
C VAL A 77 -5.32 3.40 -2.74
N ASP A 78 -4.60 4.32 -3.37
CA ASP A 78 -4.24 4.23 -4.80
C ASP A 78 -3.28 3.07 -5.08
N GLY A 79 -2.36 2.78 -4.15
CA GLY A 79 -1.47 1.63 -4.24
C GLY A 79 -2.26 0.31 -4.20
N TRP A 80 -3.22 0.19 -3.27
CA TRP A 80 -4.13 -0.96 -3.22
C TRP A 80 -4.96 -1.10 -4.50
N ALA A 81 -5.51 0.01 -5.00
CA ALA A 81 -6.26 0.01 -6.26
C ALA A 81 -5.40 -0.42 -7.44
N ARG A 82 -4.13 0.02 -7.52
CA ARG A 82 -3.20 -0.40 -8.58
C ARG A 82 -2.90 -1.90 -8.52
N ILE A 83 -2.57 -2.44 -7.34
CA ILE A 83 -2.27 -3.88 -7.19
C ILE A 83 -3.49 -4.73 -7.57
N LEU A 84 -4.70 -4.30 -7.20
CA LEU A 84 -5.94 -4.98 -7.61
C LEU A 84 -6.10 -4.97 -9.13
N ASN A 85 -6.01 -3.79 -9.77
CA ASN A 85 -6.22 -3.65 -11.21
C ASN A 85 -5.16 -4.35 -12.05
N GLU A 86 -3.93 -4.48 -11.56
CA GLU A 86 -2.85 -5.21 -12.24
C GLU A 86 -2.93 -6.73 -12.06
N ASN A 87 -3.75 -7.22 -11.11
CA ASN A 87 -3.86 -8.65 -10.89
C ASN A 87 -4.63 -9.32 -12.05
N PRO A 88 -4.05 -10.29 -12.79
CA PRO A 88 -4.70 -10.90 -13.93
C PRO A 88 -6.04 -11.59 -13.61
N GLN A 89 -6.20 -12.04 -12.36
CA GLN A 89 -7.40 -12.72 -11.88
C GLN A 89 -8.47 -11.77 -11.33
N PHE A 90 -8.20 -10.46 -11.20
CA PHE A 90 -9.20 -9.50 -10.77
C PHE A 90 -10.31 -9.35 -11.82
N ASP A 91 -11.55 -9.48 -11.38
CA ASP A 91 -12.75 -9.45 -12.24
C ASP A 91 -13.80 -8.45 -11.77
N GLY A 92 -13.38 -7.48 -10.94
CA GLY A 92 -14.23 -6.43 -10.43
C GLY A 92 -14.45 -6.49 -8.92
N ILE A 93 -15.05 -5.42 -8.44
CA ILE A 93 -15.29 -5.15 -7.03
C ILE A 93 -16.63 -4.46 -6.86
N GLU A 94 -17.39 -4.86 -5.86
CA GLU A 94 -18.66 -4.25 -5.49
C GLU A 94 -18.63 -3.82 -4.02
N PHE A 95 -19.34 -2.72 -3.75
CA PHE A 95 -19.51 -2.20 -2.39
C PHE A 95 -20.99 -2.07 -2.08
N ASP A 96 -21.37 -2.64 -0.94
CA ASP A 96 -22.67 -2.47 -0.32
C ASP A 96 -22.42 -1.69 0.98
N LEU A 97 -22.73 -0.38 0.94
CA LEU A 97 -22.39 0.59 1.98
C LEU A 97 -23.66 1.23 2.52
N ASP A 98 -23.83 1.14 3.84
CA ASP A 98 -24.86 1.85 4.58
C ASP A 98 -24.22 2.77 5.64
N ASP A 99 -25.01 3.20 6.63
CA ASP A 99 -24.56 4.10 7.68
C ASP A 99 -23.69 3.41 8.75
N GLU A 100 -23.82 2.10 8.90
CA GLU A 100 -23.22 1.31 9.97
C GLU A 100 -22.06 0.43 9.49
N LYS A 101 -22.09 -0.01 8.23
CA LYS A 101 -21.14 -1.01 7.70
C LYS A 101 -20.90 -0.84 6.21
N CYS A 102 -19.81 -1.46 5.75
CA CYS A 102 -19.50 -1.62 4.35
C CYS A 102 -19.12 -3.07 4.06
N THR A 103 -19.82 -3.72 3.13
CA THR A 103 -19.45 -5.02 2.59
C THR A 103 -18.79 -4.87 1.23
N CYS A 104 -17.53 -5.26 1.14
CA CYS A 104 -16.77 -5.32 -0.10
C CYS A 104 -16.78 -6.75 -0.66
N ARG A 105 -17.13 -6.90 -1.93
CA ARG A 105 -17.10 -8.17 -2.67
C ARG A 105 -16.11 -8.07 -3.82
N ILE A 106 -15.06 -8.88 -3.81
CA ILE A 106 -14.10 -8.98 -4.90
C ILE A 106 -14.36 -10.25 -5.70
N TYR A 107 -14.52 -10.08 -7.01
CA TYR A 107 -14.71 -11.16 -7.96
C TYR A 107 -13.37 -11.54 -8.57
N ARG A 108 -13.18 -12.84 -8.75
CA ARG A 108 -12.00 -13.40 -9.40
C ARG A 108 -12.41 -14.30 -10.55
N LYS A 109 -11.68 -14.19 -11.67
CA LYS A 109 -11.95 -14.98 -12.89
C LYS A 109 -11.85 -16.49 -12.66
N ASP A 110 -11.03 -16.91 -11.71
CA ASP A 110 -10.79 -18.31 -11.37
C ASP A 110 -11.70 -18.86 -10.27
N ARG A 111 -12.75 -18.13 -9.87
CA ARG A 111 -13.69 -18.55 -8.81
C ARG A 111 -15.13 -18.31 -9.22
N SER A 112 -16.02 -19.18 -8.74
CA SER A 112 -17.47 -19.05 -8.98
C SER A 112 -18.19 -18.21 -7.92
N LYS A 113 -17.51 -17.84 -6.82
CA LYS A 113 -18.05 -17.03 -5.73
C LYS A 113 -17.07 -15.91 -5.39
N PRO A 114 -17.56 -14.70 -5.08
CA PRO A 114 -16.71 -13.62 -4.65
C PRO A 114 -16.12 -13.90 -3.26
N ILE A 115 -14.99 -13.25 -2.98
CA ILE A 115 -14.53 -13.06 -1.60
C ILE A 115 -15.29 -11.85 -1.06
N SER A 116 -15.84 -11.98 0.14
CA SER A 116 -16.66 -10.94 0.77
C SER A 116 -16.10 -10.63 2.15
N VAL A 117 -15.94 -9.35 2.46
CA VAL A 117 -15.56 -8.85 3.79
C VAL A 117 -16.48 -7.70 4.17
N THR A 118 -16.93 -7.70 5.42
CA THR A 118 -17.75 -6.64 6.00
C THR A 118 -16.96 -5.96 7.11
N GLU A 119 -16.82 -4.64 7.01
CA GLU A 119 -16.24 -3.79 8.05
C GLU A 119 -17.34 -2.93 8.68
N TYR A 120 -17.24 -2.66 9.97
CA TYR A 120 -18.23 -1.90 10.74
C TYR A 120 -17.68 -0.53 11.15
N MET A 121 -18.48 0.52 10.97
CA MET A 121 -18.12 1.89 11.35
C MET A 121 -17.73 1.97 12.83
N SER A 122 -18.45 1.25 13.70
CA SER A 122 -18.17 1.19 15.14
C SER A 122 -16.80 0.62 15.50
N GLU A 123 -16.20 -0.19 14.62
CA GLU A 123 -14.90 -0.84 14.85
C GLU A 123 -13.76 -0.09 14.15
N CYS A 124 -14.02 0.43 12.95
CA CYS A 124 -12.98 1.09 12.15
C CYS A 124 -12.83 2.59 12.41
N TYR A 125 -13.89 3.27 12.89
CA TYR A 125 -13.86 4.72 13.01
C TYR A 125 -12.76 5.18 13.96
N ARG A 126 -11.98 6.16 13.50
CA ARG A 126 -10.97 6.84 14.30
C ARG A 126 -11.31 8.32 14.33
N ASP A 127 -11.26 8.96 15.50
CA ASP A 127 -11.56 10.39 15.62
C ASP A 127 -10.38 11.29 15.15
N MET A 128 -9.89 11.05 13.93
CA MET A 128 -8.72 11.74 13.38
C MET A 128 -8.76 11.89 11.86
N GLY A 129 -8.19 12.99 11.38
CA GLY A 129 -7.91 13.18 9.95
C GLY A 129 -9.14 13.03 9.04
N PRO A 130 -9.02 12.31 7.90
CA PRO A 130 -10.11 12.15 6.94
C PRO A 130 -11.37 11.48 7.49
N TRP A 131 -11.27 10.69 8.56
CA TRP A 131 -12.44 10.06 9.20
C TRP A 131 -13.45 11.10 9.71
N LYS A 132 -13.02 12.29 10.11
CA LYS A 132 -13.91 13.37 10.56
C LYS A 132 -14.75 13.98 9.45
N THR A 133 -14.26 13.95 8.22
CA THR A 133 -14.89 14.63 7.08
C THR A 133 -15.54 13.67 6.09
N HIS A 134 -15.00 12.45 5.96
CA HIS A 134 -15.44 11.45 4.98
C HIS A 134 -15.48 10.02 5.58
N PRO A 135 -16.15 9.79 6.73
CA PRO A 135 -16.09 8.52 7.46
C PRO A 135 -16.55 7.32 6.61
N LYS A 136 -17.64 7.47 5.86
CA LYS A 136 -18.16 6.40 4.99
C LYS A 136 -17.20 6.03 3.85
N ARG A 137 -16.48 7.03 3.30
CA ARG A 137 -15.46 6.79 2.27
C ARG A 137 -14.26 6.04 2.86
N MET A 138 -13.85 6.41 4.08
CA MET A 138 -12.78 5.71 4.79
C MET A 138 -13.16 4.26 5.11
N LEU A 139 -14.38 4.03 5.61
CA LEU A 139 -14.90 2.68 5.85
C LEU A 139 -14.88 1.81 4.58
N ARG A 140 -15.32 2.37 3.44
CA ARG A 140 -15.25 1.69 2.14
C ARG A 140 -13.80 1.30 1.77
N HIS A 141 -12.82 2.17 2.03
CA HIS A 141 -11.42 1.84 1.78
C HIS A 141 -10.92 0.72 2.69
N LYS A 142 -11.30 0.70 3.97
CA LYS A 142 -10.96 -0.40 4.89
C LYS A 142 -11.52 -1.74 4.41
N ALA A 143 -12.81 -1.75 4.02
CA ALA A 143 -13.45 -2.95 3.48
C ALA A 143 -12.76 -3.45 2.19
N MET A 144 -12.39 -2.52 1.30
CA MET A 144 -11.62 -2.84 0.09
C MET A 144 -10.29 -3.51 0.42
N ILE A 145 -9.53 -2.94 1.37
CA ILE A 145 -8.19 -3.41 1.73
C ILE A 145 -8.23 -4.81 2.34
N GLN A 146 -9.12 -5.04 3.33
CA GLN A 146 -9.25 -6.35 3.95
C GLN A 146 -9.73 -7.42 2.96
N CYS A 147 -10.71 -7.06 2.11
CA CYS A 147 -11.17 -7.96 1.06
C CYS A 147 -10.06 -8.29 0.06
N ALA A 148 -9.26 -7.30 -0.35
CA ALA A 148 -8.13 -7.50 -1.27
C ALA A 148 -7.09 -8.48 -0.71
N ARG A 149 -6.77 -8.37 0.59
CA ARG A 149 -5.84 -9.29 1.26
C ARG A 149 -6.33 -10.73 1.21
N LEU A 150 -7.60 -10.97 1.53
CA LEU A 150 -8.18 -12.32 1.47
C LEU A 150 -8.35 -12.81 0.03
N ALA A 151 -8.67 -11.92 -0.90
CA ALA A 151 -8.88 -12.27 -2.29
C ALA A 151 -7.59 -12.71 -2.98
N PHE A 152 -6.45 -12.06 -2.71
CA PHE A 152 -5.21 -12.28 -3.46
C PHE A 152 -4.01 -12.70 -2.61
N GLY A 153 -4.15 -12.79 -1.29
CA GLY A 153 -3.09 -13.22 -0.39
C GLY A 153 -1.96 -12.19 -0.25
N PHE A 154 -2.28 -10.90 -0.33
CA PHE A 154 -1.28 -9.84 -0.13
C PHE A 154 -0.80 -9.80 1.33
N THR A 155 0.52 -9.84 1.53
CA THR A 155 1.16 -9.91 2.86
C THR A 155 2.31 -8.93 3.00
N GLY A 156 2.59 -8.47 4.22
CA GLY A 156 3.73 -7.58 4.49
C GLY A 156 3.54 -6.14 4.00
N ILE A 157 2.30 -5.76 3.68
CA ILE A 157 1.89 -4.39 3.39
C ILE A 157 0.68 -4.04 4.25
N TYR A 158 0.67 -2.83 4.79
CA TYR A 158 -0.32 -2.35 5.75
C TYR A 158 -1.05 -1.14 5.18
N ASP A 159 -2.27 -0.86 5.63
CA ASP A 159 -2.85 0.46 5.40
C ASP A 159 -2.46 1.42 6.53
N GLN A 160 -2.61 2.72 6.28
CA GLN A 160 -2.15 3.74 7.23
C GLN A 160 -2.83 3.60 8.61
N ASP A 161 -4.09 3.19 8.65
CA ASP A 161 -4.84 3.04 9.90
C ASP A 161 -4.48 1.75 10.64
N GLU A 162 -3.59 0.88 10.12
CA GLU A 162 -3.09 -0.29 10.87
C GLU A 162 -1.73 -0.03 11.55
N ALA A 163 -1.02 1.01 11.12
CA ALA A 163 0.33 1.31 11.59
C ALA A 163 0.40 2.41 12.65
N ASP A 164 -0.68 3.17 12.82
CA ASP A 164 -0.90 4.16 13.90
C ASP A 164 -1.85 3.60 14.96
#